data_AF-A0A1X0XT21-F1
#
_entry.id   AF-A0A1X0XT21-F1
#
_cell.length_a   1.000
_cell.length_b   1.000
_cell.length_c   1.000
_cell.angle_alpha   90.00
_cell.angle_beta   90.00
_cell.angle_gamma   90.00
#
_symmetry.space_group_name_H-M   'P 1'
#
loop_
_entity.id
_entity.type
_entity.pdbx_description
1 polymer ?
#
loop_
_entity_poly.entity_id
_entity_poly.type
_entity_poly.pdbx_seq_one_letter_code
_entity_poly.pdbx_strand_id
1 'polypeptide(L)'
;MTTNPRPSVNPPARQRLYVGLGVVLALWAAMVLWFAIAVVPLDVYWMSYYSASYAHGFVRRGLAGELVSIFPGRYFAVTLGLRWMSTAVYLCGLAAVAAGVLVRRHRSERRLMAVMLIPLLPFGIPFAAYSARPDLFGGAALALFATGLTFARSRPTAMGLCLVYGVATAALTLVHEAVGLQFALGAVLAVLVLGGALSASQGTGALLAVVPGVLTAAAVAVFGSHDIAPQLCASVPHRMLPNPFATITSPSTLVGYVIDGRPHHTDYHDWVCRNVMPSYDHGIVDALRSVGHIGVVGLTASFVFGVAGLVVTLWGISAVSGVPLRAFVEALGGRTTWGLAGLMLIVPVFLTGYDWTRWLTILAFDVGIVFLLFAAGWPEIEQQPGRKTLRLFAFLVIALALIPIGAVPGFGGPLMT
;
A
#
# COMPACT_ATOMS: atom_id res chain seq x y z
N MET A 1 9.04 -18.50 -53.31
CA MET A 1 8.84 -17.58 -52.17
C MET A 1 9.87 -17.91 -51.11
N THR A 2 10.89 -17.07 -50.99
CA THR A 2 11.99 -17.20 -50.03
C THR A 2 11.52 -16.77 -48.64
N THR A 3 11.49 -17.72 -47.70
CA THR A 3 11.28 -17.45 -46.28
C THR A 3 12.52 -16.77 -45.73
N ASN A 4 12.43 -15.45 -45.50
CA ASN A 4 13.44 -14.71 -44.74
C ASN A 4 13.51 -15.28 -43.31
N PRO A 5 14.65 -15.83 -42.86
CA PRO A 5 14.82 -16.19 -41.46
C PRO A 5 14.81 -14.89 -40.65
N ARG A 6 13.81 -14.73 -39.76
CA ARG A 6 13.84 -13.66 -38.77
C ARG A 6 15.10 -13.88 -37.91
N PRO A 7 15.95 -12.86 -37.70
CA PRO A 7 17.11 -13.01 -36.83
C PRO A 7 16.62 -13.37 -35.43
N SER A 8 16.93 -14.58 -35.00
CA SER A 8 16.72 -15.03 -33.63
C SER A 8 17.56 -14.13 -32.73
N VAL A 9 16.91 -13.23 -32.00
CA VAL A 9 17.60 -12.40 -31.02
C VAL A 9 18.21 -13.32 -29.98
N ASN A 10 19.54 -13.25 -29.82
CA ASN A 10 20.30 -14.16 -28.96
C ASN A 10 19.75 -14.15 -27.51
N PRO A 11 19.24 -15.29 -26.99
CA PRO A 11 18.75 -15.41 -25.62
C PRO A 11 19.74 -14.95 -24.53
N PRO A 12 21.08 -15.15 -24.63
CA PRO A 12 22.00 -14.70 -23.58
C PRO A 12 22.14 -13.17 -23.47
N ALA A 13 21.98 -12.42 -24.57
CA ALA A 13 22.08 -10.96 -24.54
C ALA A 13 20.87 -10.33 -23.82
N ARG A 14 19.66 -10.86 -24.08
CA ARG A 14 18.45 -10.42 -23.37
C ARG A 14 18.46 -10.80 -21.90
N GLN A 15 18.96 -11.99 -21.56
CA GLN A 15 19.12 -12.39 -20.17
C GLN A 15 20.04 -11.44 -19.40
N ARG A 16 21.20 -11.08 -19.97
CA ARG A 16 22.12 -10.09 -19.37
C ARG A 16 21.46 -8.72 -19.17
N LEU A 17 20.63 -8.28 -20.12
CA LEU A 17 19.88 -7.02 -20.00
C LEU A 17 18.94 -7.03 -18.79
N TYR A 18 18.14 -8.09 -18.62
CA TYR A 18 17.22 -8.21 -17.50
C TYR A 18 17.95 -8.34 -16.15
N VAL A 19 19.07 -9.06 -16.10
CA VAL A 19 19.92 -9.10 -14.90
C VAL A 19 20.48 -7.72 -14.58
N GLY A 20 21.01 -7.01 -15.57
CA GLY A 20 21.52 -5.64 -15.41
C GLY A 20 20.44 -4.69 -14.93
N LEU A 21 19.22 -4.78 -15.48
CA LEU A 21 18.08 -4.00 -15.01
C LEU A 21 17.73 -4.34 -13.56
N GLY A 22 17.72 -5.62 -13.19
CA GLY A 22 17.51 -6.05 -11.80
C GLY A 22 18.53 -5.44 -10.84
N VAL A 23 19.80 -5.39 -11.21
CA VAL A 23 20.87 -4.73 -10.42
C VAL A 23 20.60 -3.23 -10.31
N VAL A 24 20.26 -2.56 -11.41
CA VAL A 24 19.94 -1.12 -11.40
C VAL A 24 18.74 -0.83 -10.49
N LEU A 25 17.69 -1.64 -10.53
CA LEU A 25 16.53 -1.49 -9.66
C LEU A 25 16.87 -1.74 -8.19
N ALA A 26 17.75 -2.68 -7.89
CA ALA A 26 18.22 -2.92 -6.52
C ALA A 26 19.04 -1.72 -6.00
N LEU A 27 19.92 -1.14 -6.83
CA LEU A 27 20.66 0.08 -6.47
C LEU A 27 19.73 1.28 -6.27
N TRP A 28 18.75 1.45 -7.16
CA TRP A 28 17.73 2.49 -7.03
C TRP A 28 16.91 2.30 -5.74
N ALA A 29 16.51 1.08 -5.42
CA ALA A 29 15.79 0.76 -4.18
C ALA A 29 16.62 1.09 -2.94
N ALA A 30 17.90 0.73 -2.94
CA ALA A 30 18.83 1.07 -1.85
C ALA A 30 18.98 2.59 -1.69
N MET A 31 19.03 3.34 -2.80
CA MET A 31 19.08 4.80 -2.79
C MET A 31 17.78 5.41 -2.22
N VAL A 32 16.62 4.89 -2.61
CA VAL A 32 15.31 5.33 -2.05
C VAL A 32 15.25 5.08 -0.54
N LEU A 33 15.67 3.89 -0.09
CA LEU A 33 15.71 3.55 1.33
C LEU A 33 16.71 4.43 2.10
N TRP A 34 17.89 4.65 1.53
CA TRP A 34 18.89 5.54 2.12
C TRP A 34 18.33 6.96 2.29
N PHE A 35 17.61 7.49 1.30
CA PHE A 35 16.98 8.81 1.40
C PHE A 35 15.89 8.84 2.49
N ALA A 36 15.06 7.79 2.59
CA ALA A 36 14.02 7.67 3.62
C ALA A 36 14.58 7.48 5.05
N ILE A 37 15.80 6.96 5.19
CA ILE A 37 16.49 6.75 6.47
C ILE A 37 17.30 7.98 6.87
N ALA A 38 18.16 8.47 5.97
CA ALA A 38 19.21 9.43 6.29
C ALA A 38 18.83 10.88 5.95
N VAL A 39 17.95 11.09 4.96
CA VAL A 39 17.65 12.43 4.46
C VAL A 39 16.30 12.92 4.98
N VAL A 40 15.23 12.14 4.81
CA VAL A 40 13.88 12.53 5.25
C VAL A 40 13.38 11.52 6.30
N PRO A 41 13.94 11.54 7.53
CA PRO A 41 13.53 10.64 8.59
C PRO A 41 12.14 11.06 9.10
N LEU A 42 11.11 10.37 8.62
CA LEU A 42 9.71 10.61 9.00
C LEU A 42 9.30 9.91 10.32
N ASP A 43 10.27 9.51 11.14
CA ASP A 43 10.06 8.69 12.35
C ASP A 43 9.10 9.34 13.35
N VAL A 44 9.21 10.66 13.54
CA VAL A 44 8.33 11.43 14.43
C VAL A 44 6.84 11.20 14.13
N TYR A 45 6.48 11.11 12.84
CA TYR A 45 5.11 10.86 12.42
C TYR A 45 4.75 9.37 12.49
N TRP A 46 5.65 8.46 12.09
CA TRP A 46 5.35 7.02 12.08
C TRP A 46 5.23 6.40 13.46
N MET A 47 6.09 6.81 14.39
CA MET A 47 6.03 6.33 15.78
C MET A 47 4.69 6.69 16.43
N SER A 48 4.07 7.81 16.03
CA SER A 48 2.80 8.27 16.59
C SER A 48 1.64 7.28 16.38
N TYR A 49 1.71 6.39 15.38
CA TYR A 49 0.72 5.33 15.17
C TYR A 49 0.66 4.31 16.31
N TYR A 50 1.70 4.25 17.14
CA TYR A 50 1.82 3.31 18.26
C TYR A 50 1.73 4.01 19.62
N SER A 51 1.30 5.29 19.65
CA SER A 51 1.21 6.09 20.88
C SER A 51 -0.03 5.79 21.72
N ALA A 52 -1.12 5.31 21.11
CA ALA A 52 -2.35 4.96 21.82
C ALA A 52 -2.40 3.48 22.18
N SER A 53 -2.74 3.18 23.44
CA SER A 53 -2.92 1.82 23.98
C SER A 53 -4.29 1.66 24.63
N TYR A 54 -4.64 0.44 25.05
CA TYR A 54 -5.91 0.17 25.73
C TYR A 54 -5.89 0.49 27.24
N ALA A 55 -4.80 1.05 27.76
CA ALA A 55 -4.67 1.42 29.17
C ALA A 55 -5.77 2.40 29.65
N HIS A 56 -6.34 3.17 28.73
CA HIS A 56 -7.40 4.16 29.01
C HIS A 56 -8.74 3.80 28.35
N GLY A 57 -8.96 2.52 28.05
CA GLY A 57 -10.19 2.00 27.44
C GLY A 57 -10.01 1.58 25.98
N PHE A 58 -11.11 1.16 25.35
CA PHE A 58 -11.09 0.70 23.97
C PHE A 58 -10.95 1.88 23.01
N VAL A 59 -9.77 2.08 22.41
CA VAL A 59 -9.46 3.23 21.54
C VAL A 59 -8.97 2.76 20.17
N ARG A 60 -9.21 3.55 19.12
CA ARG A 60 -8.61 3.31 17.80
C ARG A 60 -7.08 3.17 17.92
N ARG A 61 -6.49 2.25 17.15
CA ARG A 61 -5.04 1.91 17.21
C ARG A 61 -4.55 1.38 18.55
N GLY A 62 -5.43 1.10 19.52
CA GLY A 62 -5.01 0.67 20.86
C GLY A 62 -4.18 -0.61 20.84
N LEU A 63 -4.46 -1.55 19.93
CA LEU A 63 -3.64 -2.76 19.79
C LEU A 63 -2.21 -2.44 19.32
N ALA A 64 -2.01 -1.36 18.56
CA ALA A 64 -0.68 -0.91 18.16
C ALA A 64 0.16 -0.49 19.38
N GLY A 65 -0.43 0.26 20.31
CA GLY A 65 0.23 0.61 21.57
C GLY A 65 0.46 -0.60 22.48
N GLU A 66 -0.46 -1.58 22.49
CA GLU A 66 -0.23 -2.83 23.24
C GLU A 66 0.97 -3.62 22.70
N LEU A 67 1.22 -3.62 21.39
CA LEU A 67 2.44 -4.23 20.85
C LEU A 67 3.72 -3.59 21.40
N VAL A 68 3.67 -2.29 21.73
CA VAL A 68 4.78 -1.57 22.35
C VAL A 68 4.85 -1.84 23.85
N SER A 69 3.71 -1.99 24.53
CA SER A 69 3.63 -2.22 25.99
C SER A 69 4.28 -3.54 26.42
N ILE A 70 4.39 -4.53 25.51
CA ILE A 70 5.12 -5.79 25.71
C ILE A 70 6.60 -5.54 26.09
N PHE A 71 7.19 -4.42 25.68
CA PHE A 71 8.59 -4.08 25.91
C PHE A 71 8.72 -2.77 26.72
N PRO A 72 8.48 -2.81 28.04
CA PRO A 72 8.43 -1.62 28.87
C PRO A 72 9.75 -0.83 28.82
N GLY A 73 9.65 0.50 28.77
CA GLY A 73 10.79 1.41 28.73
C GLY A 73 11.53 1.49 27.38
N ARG A 74 11.07 0.77 26.33
CA ARG A 74 11.76 0.69 25.02
C ARG A 74 10.96 1.30 23.86
N TYR A 75 10.03 2.21 24.14
CA TYR A 75 9.09 2.78 23.16
C TYR A 75 9.73 3.10 21.79
N PHE A 76 10.77 3.94 21.76
CA PHE A 76 11.39 4.38 20.51
C PHE A 76 12.10 3.27 19.74
N ALA A 77 12.76 2.34 20.43
CA ALA A 77 13.43 1.22 19.78
C ALA A 77 12.41 0.25 19.17
N VAL A 78 11.33 -0.01 19.90
CA VAL A 78 10.26 -0.91 19.47
C VAL A 78 9.48 -0.30 18.31
N THR A 79 9.05 0.96 18.42
CA THR A 79 8.31 1.65 17.35
C THR A 79 9.14 1.85 16.09
N LEU A 80 10.45 2.13 16.21
CA LEU A 80 11.37 2.13 15.06
C LEU A 80 11.46 0.73 14.42
N GLY A 81 11.54 -0.31 15.23
CA GLY A 81 11.51 -1.70 14.77
C GLY A 81 10.20 -2.04 14.05
N LEU A 82 9.05 -1.67 14.63
CA LEU A 82 7.72 -1.89 14.05
C LEU A 82 7.53 -1.13 12.73
N ARG A 83 8.03 0.12 12.64
CA ARG A 83 8.07 0.90 11.39
C ARG A 83 8.72 0.09 10.28
N TRP A 84 9.99 -0.33 10.46
CA TRP A 84 10.72 -1.05 9.41
C TRP A 84 10.25 -2.48 9.21
N MET A 85 9.72 -3.12 10.25
CA MET A 85 9.06 -4.42 10.13
C MET A 85 7.84 -4.34 9.21
N SER A 86 7.02 -3.29 9.31
CA SER A 86 5.87 -3.10 8.42
C SER A 86 6.31 -2.96 6.96
N THR A 87 7.36 -2.18 6.69
CA THR A 87 7.99 -2.06 5.37
C THR A 87 8.50 -3.42 4.87
N ALA A 88 9.26 -4.14 5.68
CA ALA A 88 9.82 -5.43 5.29
C ALA A 88 8.75 -6.49 4.99
N VAL A 89 7.74 -6.61 5.85
CA VAL A 89 6.62 -7.55 5.67
C VAL A 89 5.81 -7.22 4.41
N TYR A 90 5.59 -5.95 4.13
CA TYR A 90 4.93 -5.51 2.90
C TYR A 90 5.74 -5.82 1.63
N LEU A 91 7.05 -5.55 1.65
CA LEU A 91 7.93 -5.91 0.53
C LEU A 91 8.00 -7.43 0.32
N CYS A 92 7.96 -8.23 1.39
CA CYS A 92 7.81 -9.68 1.29
C CYS A 92 6.48 -10.08 0.64
N GLY A 93 5.37 -9.38 0.95
CA GLY A 93 4.09 -9.56 0.28
C GLY A 93 4.17 -9.28 -1.23
N LEU A 94 4.79 -8.17 -1.62
CA LEU A 94 5.04 -7.85 -3.05
C LEU A 94 5.95 -8.89 -3.72
N ALA A 95 6.97 -9.39 -3.01
CA ALA A 95 7.82 -10.47 -3.50
C ALA A 95 7.04 -11.79 -3.69
N ALA A 96 6.07 -12.09 -2.83
CA ALA A 96 5.17 -13.23 -3.00
C ALA A 96 4.30 -13.08 -4.25
N VAL A 97 3.78 -11.88 -4.53
CA VAL A 97 3.06 -11.59 -5.79
C VAL A 97 3.98 -11.79 -7.00
N ALA A 98 5.20 -11.26 -6.94
CA ALA A 98 6.20 -11.45 -7.99
C ALA A 98 6.52 -12.94 -8.24
N ALA A 99 6.70 -13.72 -7.17
CA ALA A 99 6.91 -15.16 -7.25
C ALA A 99 5.68 -15.87 -7.83
N GLY A 100 4.47 -15.49 -7.44
CA GLY A 100 3.21 -15.99 -7.99
C GLY A 100 3.11 -15.77 -9.51
N VAL A 101 3.54 -14.59 -9.99
CA VAL A 101 3.61 -14.28 -11.42
C VAL A 101 4.63 -15.16 -12.16
N LEU A 102 5.77 -15.49 -11.52
CA LEU A 102 6.84 -16.27 -12.16
C LEU A 102 6.64 -17.79 -12.13
N VAL A 103 5.97 -18.34 -11.11
CA VAL A 103 5.91 -19.78 -10.85
C VAL A 103 4.79 -20.50 -11.63
N ARG A 104 3.71 -19.83 -12.02
CA ARG A 104 2.53 -20.53 -12.57
C ARG A 104 2.78 -21.32 -13.85
N ARG A 105 3.71 -20.90 -14.71
CA ARG A 105 4.02 -21.52 -16.03
C ARG A 105 5.45 -21.19 -16.48
N HIS A 106 5.78 -21.52 -17.74
CA HIS A 106 7.08 -21.19 -18.34
C HIS A 106 7.42 -19.70 -18.21
N ARG A 107 8.71 -19.44 -17.93
CA ARG A 107 9.23 -18.07 -17.88
C ARG A 107 9.06 -17.40 -19.25
N SER A 108 8.43 -16.24 -19.26
CA SER A 108 8.30 -15.38 -20.43
C SER A 108 8.90 -14.01 -20.14
N GLU A 109 9.32 -13.30 -21.19
CA GLU A 109 9.85 -11.95 -21.05
C GLU A 109 8.83 -10.98 -20.44
N ARG A 110 7.55 -11.08 -20.80
CA ARG A 110 6.51 -10.22 -20.24
C ARG A 110 6.28 -10.46 -18.74
N ARG A 111 6.43 -11.70 -18.25
CA ARG A 111 6.40 -11.99 -16.80
C ARG A 111 7.57 -11.30 -16.09
N LEU A 112 8.78 -11.36 -16.66
CA LEU A 112 9.95 -10.67 -16.11
C LEU A 112 9.75 -9.15 -16.09
N MET A 113 9.28 -8.58 -17.21
CA MET A 113 8.99 -7.15 -17.30
C MET A 113 7.93 -6.71 -16.27
N ALA A 114 6.84 -7.47 -16.12
CA ALA A 114 5.79 -7.19 -15.15
C ALA A 114 6.32 -7.22 -13.71
N VAL A 115 7.13 -8.23 -13.36
CA VAL A 115 7.75 -8.32 -12.03
C VAL A 115 8.73 -7.18 -11.77
N MET A 116 9.53 -6.79 -12.77
CA MET A 116 10.47 -5.66 -12.65
C MET A 116 9.78 -4.31 -12.51
N LEU A 117 8.51 -4.18 -12.90
CA LEU A 117 7.73 -2.97 -12.63
C LEU A 117 7.28 -2.88 -11.17
N ILE A 118 7.00 -4.01 -10.49
CA ILE A 118 6.41 -4.02 -9.13
C ILE A 118 7.13 -3.07 -8.15
N PRO A 119 8.48 -3.07 -8.05
CA PRO A 119 9.20 -2.15 -7.16
C PRO A 119 8.97 -0.67 -7.45
N LEU A 120 8.65 -0.31 -8.69
CA LEU A 120 8.52 1.06 -9.19
C LEU A 120 7.07 1.55 -9.22
N LEU A 121 6.08 0.65 -9.16
CA LEU A 121 4.68 1.04 -9.18
C LEU A 121 4.39 2.01 -8.01
N PRO A 122 3.34 2.83 -8.08
CA PRO A 122 2.99 3.76 -7.00
C PRO A 122 2.90 3.10 -5.63
N PHE A 123 2.50 1.84 -5.55
CA PHE A 123 2.45 1.05 -4.31
C PHE A 123 3.75 0.25 -4.02
N GLY A 124 4.83 0.49 -4.77
CA GLY A 124 6.09 -0.25 -4.68
C GLY A 124 7.00 0.22 -3.53
N ILE A 125 8.30 0.24 -3.77
CA ILE A 125 9.32 0.55 -2.76
C ILE A 125 9.16 1.96 -2.17
N PRO A 126 8.92 3.03 -2.96
CA PRO A 126 8.75 4.36 -2.39
C PRO A 126 7.59 4.43 -1.40
N PHE A 127 6.47 3.79 -1.71
CA PHE A 127 5.33 3.70 -0.79
C PHE A 127 5.70 2.99 0.51
N ALA A 128 6.38 1.84 0.41
CA ALA A 128 6.80 1.07 1.57
C ALA A 128 7.82 1.84 2.45
N ALA A 129 8.69 2.65 1.85
CA ALA A 129 9.74 3.38 2.54
C ALA A 129 9.23 4.68 3.19
N TYR A 130 8.40 5.44 2.47
CA TYR A 130 7.89 6.75 2.90
C TYR A 130 6.50 6.69 3.54
N SER A 131 5.79 5.57 3.50
CA SER A 131 4.50 5.39 4.18
C SER A 131 4.54 4.13 5.06
N ALA A 132 5.61 4.00 5.88
CA ALA A 132 5.89 2.88 6.78
C ALA A 132 4.94 2.82 8.00
N ARG A 133 3.64 2.75 7.70
CA ARG A 133 2.51 2.76 8.62
C ARG A 133 2.02 1.33 8.87
N PRO A 134 1.27 1.08 9.97
CA PRO A 134 0.78 -0.26 10.26
C PRO A 134 -0.17 -0.86 9.21
N ASP A 135 -0.81 -0.06 8.34
CA ASP A 135 -1.65 -0.59 7.26
C ASP A 135 -0.86 -1.35 6.19
N LEU A 136 0.47 -1.19 6.13
CA LEU A 136 1.34 -2.03 5.31
C LEU A 136 1.23 -3.52 5.67
N PHE A 137 0.92 -3.86 6.93
CA PHE A 137 0.61 -5.24 7.30
C PHE A 137 -0.68 -5.74 6.63
N GLY A 138 -1.68 -4.88 6.48
CA GLY A 138 -2.91 -5.18 5.74
C GLY A 138 -2.65 -5.43 4.26
N GLY A 139 -1.81 -4.59 3.64
CA GLY A 139 -1.36 -4.79 2.27
C GLY A 139 -0.62 -6.12 2.10
N ALA A 140 0.32 -6.44 3.00
CA ALA A 140 1.02 -7.71 2.98
C ALA A 140 0.07 -8.91 3.09
N ALA A 141 -0.90 -8.84 4.01
CA ALA A 141 -1.92 -9.87 4.18
C ALA A 141 -2.75 -10.06 2.91
N LEU A 142 -3.14 -8.98 2.24
CA LEU A 142 -3.88 -9.05 0.98
C LEU A 142 -3.03 -9.66 -0.15
N ALA A 143 -1.77 -9.27 -0.26
CA ALA A 143 -0.84 -9.82 -1.25
C ALA A 143 -0.64 -11.34 -1.07
N LEU A 144 -0.45 -11.79 0.16
CA LEU A 144 -0.34 -13.22 0.49
C LEU A 144 -1.65 -13.96 0.24
N PHE A 145 -2.79 -13.38 0.62
CA PHE A 145 -4.12 -13.94 0.38
C PHE A 145 -4.41 -14.11 -1.11
N ALA A 146 -4.23 -13.05 -1.91
CA ALA A 146 -4.43 -13.08 -3.35
C ALA A 146 -3.49 -14.09 -4.02
N THR A 147 -2.21 -14.12 -3.63
CA THR A 147 -1.25 -15.11 -4.12
C THR A 147 -1.68 -16.52 -3.75
N GLY A 148 -2.05 -16.76 -2.49
CA GLY A 148 -2.53 -18.07 -2.00
C GLY A 148 -3.76 -18.58 -2.76
N LEU A 149 -4.73 -17.71 -3.05
CA LEU A 149 -5.90 -18.07 -3.85
C LEU A 149 -5.53 -18.58 -5.25
N THR A 150 -4.47 -18.05 -5.87
CA THR A 150 -4.03 -18.54 -7.19
C THR A 150 -3.54 -19.99 -7.18
N PHE A 151 -3.11 -20.48 -6.01
CA PHE A 151 -2.61 -21.84 -5.80
C PHE A 151 -3.65 -22.76 -5.14
N ALA A 152 -4.75 -22.22 -4.62
CA ALA A 152 -5.80 -23.01 -4.01
C ALA A 152 -6.47 -23.94 -5.05
N ARG A 153 -6.36 -25.25 -4.83
CA ARG A 153 -6.93 -26.29 -5.73
C ARG A 153 -8.27 -26.83 -5.27
N SER A 154 -8.65 -26.58 -4.02
CA SER A 154 -9.86 -27.10 -3.41
C SER A 154 -10.67 -25.97 -2.77
N ARG A 155 -12.00 -26.16 -2.73
CA ARG A 155 -12.92 -25.23 -2.05
C ARG A 155 -12.58 -25.07 -0.56
N PRO A 156 -12.30 -26.14 0.23
CA PRO A 156 -11.94 -25.99 1.65
C PRO A 156 -10.69 -25.13 1.85
N THR A 157 -9.63 -25.34 1.04
CA THR A 157 -8.41 -24.52 1.13
C THR A 157 -8.70 -23.06 0.82
N ALA A 158 -9.46 -22.78 -0.24
CA ALA A 158 -9.80 -21.40 -0.60
C ALA A 158 -10.69 -20.73 0.47
N MET A 159 -11.62 -21.47 1.08
CA MET A 159 -12.42 -20.96 2.21
C MET A 159 -11.58 -20.71 3.45
N GLY A 160 -10.66 -21.62 3.77
CA GLY A 160 -9.70 -21.43 4.87
C GLY A 160 -8.86 -20.17 4.68
N LEU A 161 -8.38 -19.91 3.46
CA LEU A 161 -7.67 -18.67 3.13
C LEU A 161 -8.54 -17.43 3.33
N CYS A 162 -9.82 -17.45 2.92
CA CYS A 162 -10.74 -16.32 3.11
C CYS A 162 -10.97 -16.05 4.60
N LEU A 163 -11.18 -17.11 5.39
CA LEU A 163 -11.36 -17.01 6.83
C LEU A 163 -10.11 -16.47 7.54
N VAL A 164 -8.93 -17.02 7.22
CA VAL A 164 -7.66 -16.59 7.82
C VAL A 164 -7.38 -15.13 7.48
N TYR A 165 -7.61 -14.71 6.24
CA TYR A 165 -7.47 -13.31 5.84
C TYR A 165 -8.48 -12.40 6.56
N GLY A 166 -9.75 -12.82 6.69
CA GLY A 166 -10.77 -12.08 7.45
C GLY A 166 -10.38 -11.89 8.91
N VAL A 167 -9.92 -12.95 9.59
CA VAL A 167 -9.46 -12.86 10.98
C VAL A 167 -8.22 -11.97 11.11
N ALA A 168 -7.26 -12.11 10.20
CA ALA A 168 -6.06 -11.27 10.19
C ALA A 168 -6.41 -9.79 9.98
N THR A 169 -7.32 -9.47 9.05
CA THR A 169 -7.74 -8.08 8.81
C THR A 169 -8.54 -7.50 9.97
N ALA A 170 -9.34 -8.29 10.68
CA ALA A 170 -9.99 -7.86 11.93
C ALA A 170 -8.94 -7.46 12.98
N ALA A 171 -7.94 -8.31 13.23
CA ALA A 171 -6.86 -8.00 14.17
C ALA A 171 -6.05 -6.76 13.74
N LEU A 172 -5.70 -6.67 12.45
CA LEU A 172 -4.97 -5.52 11.92
C LEU A 172 -5.79 -4.23 11.93
N THR A 173 -7.12 -4.32 11.90
CA THR A 173 -8.02 -3.17 12.06
C THR A 173 -7.95 -2.59 13.48
N LEU A 174 -7.66 -3.42 14.49
CA LEU A 174 -7.39 -2.93 15.85
C LEU A 174 -6.02 -2.24 15.97
N VAL A 175 -5.05 -2.61 15.12
CA VAL A 175 -3.75 -1.94 15.01
C VAL A 175 -3.88 -0.61 14.24
N HIS A 176 -4.67 -0.60 13.17
CA HIS A 176 -4.96 0.59 12.37
C HIS A 176 -6.40 0.50 11.83
N GLU A 177 -7.26 1.41 12.29
CA GLU A 177 -8.72 1.40 12.16
C GLU A 177 -9.25 1.33 10.71
N ALA A 178 -8.48 1.84 9.75
CA ALA A 178 -8.87 1.84 8.35
C ALA A 178 -8.53 0.55 7.57
N VAL A 179 -7.73 -0.39 8.13
CA VAL A 179 -7.21 -1.55 7.37
C VAL A 179 -8.32 -2.39 6.75
N GLY A 180 -9.35 -2.75 7.52
CA GLY A 180 -10.47 -3.56 7.04
C GLY A 180 -11.27 -2.90 5.91
N LEU A 181 -11.25 -1.56 5.82
CA LEU A 181 -11.93 -0.79 4.77
C LEU A 181 -11.05 -0.59 3.54
N GLN A 182 -9.75 -0.32 3.77
CA GLN A 182 -8.77 0.01 2.74
C GLN A 182 -8.54 -1.12 1.73
N PHE A 183 -8.47 -2.38 2.21
CA PHE A 183 -8.12 -3.54 1.39
C PHE A 183 -9.33 -4.41 1.00
N ALA A 184 -10.56 -3.94 1.32
CA ALA A 184 -11.78 -4.69 1.07
C ALA A 184 -12.04 -4.90 -0.43
N LEU A 185 -11.76 -3.89 -1.26
CA LEU A 185 -11.89 -4.01 -2.72
C LEU A 185 -10.97 -5.10 -3.26
N GLY A 186 -9.69 -5.07 -2.87
CA GLY A 186 -8.70 -6.06 -3.28
C GLY A 186 -9.10 -7.47 -2.85
N ALA A 187 -9.63 -7.64 -1.64
CA ALA A 187 -10.11 -8.93 -1.15
C ALA A 187 -11.30 -9.47 -1.98
N VAL A 188 -12.28 -8.62 -2.29
CA VAL A 188 -13.41 -8.98 -3.15
C VAL A 188 -12.92 -9.37 -4.56
N LEU A 189 -12.06 -8.55 -5.17
CA LEU A 189 -11.51 -8.83 -6.50
C LEU A 189 -10.70 -10.13 -6.52
N ALA A 190 -9.87 -10.38 -5.50
CA ALA A 190 -9.10 -11.60 -5.38
C ALA A 190 -9.99 -12.85 -5.32
N VAL A 191 -11.06 -12.82 -4.51
CA VAL A 191 -12.02 -13.93 -4.42
C VAL A 191 -12.75 -14.16 -5.74
N LEU A 192 -13.23 -13.09 -6.39
CA LEU A 192 -14.02 -13.19 -7.62
C LEU A 192 -13.19 -13.62 -8.84
N VAL A 193 -11.95 -13.12 -8.95
CA VAL A 193 -11.12 -13.29 -10.14
C VAL A 193 -10.12 -14.44 -10.00
N LEU A 194 -9.55 -14.65 -8.81
CA LEU A 194 -8.53 -15.67 -8.57
C LEU A 194 -9.09 -16.92 -7.87
N GLY A 195 -10.19 -16.78 -7.14
CA GLY A 195 -10.82 -17.84 -6.33
C GLY A 195 -11.64 -18.87 -7.11
N GLY A 196 -11.17 -19.33 -8.28
CA GLY A 196 -11.90 -20.29 -9.12
C GLY A 196 -12.32 -21.58 -8.39
N ALA A 197 -11.55 -22.03 -7.40
CA ALA A 197 -11.88 -23.19 -6.57
C ALA A 197 -13.14 -23.01 -5.69
N LEU A 198 -13.59 -21.77 -5.46
CA LEU A 198 -14.79 -21.47 -4.68
C LEU A 198 -16.08 -21.65 -5.51
N SER A 199 -16.00 -21.50 -6.85
CA SER A 199 -17.14 -21.62 -7.77
C SER A 199 -18.37 -20.84 -7.26
N ALA A 200 -19.52 -21.51 -7.05
CA ALA A 200 -20.75 -20.91 -6.54
C ALA A 200 -20.62 -20.23 -5.15
N SER A 201 -19.57 -20.53 -4.39
CA SER A 201 -19.36 -20.00 -3.03
C SER A 201 -18.46 -18.76 -2.98
N GLN A 202 -18.16 -18.13 -4.11
CA GLN A 202 -17.36 -16.90 -4.14
C GLN A 202 -17.99 -15.77 -3.31
N GLY A 203 -19.32 -15.65 -3.27
CA GLY A 203 -20.00 -14.66 -2.41
C GLY A 203 -19.72 -14.89 -0.92
N THR A 204 -19.84 -16.12 -0.44
CA THR A 204 -19.50 -16.48 0.95
C THR A 204 -18.02 -16.25 1.24
N GLY A 205 -17.14 -16.60 0.31
CA GLY A 205 -15.69 -16.34 0.45
C GLY A 205 -15.38 -14.84 0.59
N ALA A 206 -16.03 -13.99 -0.22
CA ALA A 206 -15.87 -12.54 -0.16
C ALA A 206 -16.38 -11.98 1.18
N LEU A 207 -17.53 -12.47 1.67
CA LEU A 207 -18.04 -12.08 2.99
C LEU A 207 -17.08 -12.50 4.11
N LEU A 208 -16.58 -13.74 4.10
CA LEU A 208 -15.60 -14.20 5.10
C LEU A 208 -14.31 -13.37 5.10
N ALA A 209 -13.87 -12.92 3.92
CA ALA A 209 -12.66 -12.13 3.78
C ALA A 209 -12.84 -10.66 4.22
N VAL A 210 -14.03 -10.08 4.07
CA VAL A 210 -14.26 -8.63 4.26
C VAL A 210 -15.00 -8.30 5.55
N VAL A 211 -16.06 -9.04 5.87
CA VAL A 211 -16.98 -8.72 6.97
C VAL A 211 -16.27 -8.58 8.32
N PRO A 212 -15.34 -9.48 8.72
CA PRO A 212 -14.67 -9.34 10.01
C PRO A 212 -13.94 -7.99 10.17
N GLY A 213 -13.14 -7.57 9.18
CA GLY A 213 -12.44 -6.30 9.20
C GLY A 213 -13.39 -5.09 9.21
N VAL A 214 -14.46 -5.13 8.39
CA VAL A 214 -15.48 -4.06 8.36
C VAL A 214 -16.21 -3.94 9.70
N LEU A 215 -16.60 -5.05 10.30
CA LEU A 215 -17.26 -5.04 11.61
C LEU A 215 -16.33 -4.55 12.71
N THR A 216 -15.04 -4.90 12.67
CA THR A 216 -14.06 -4.34 13.60
C THR A 216 -13.89 -2.84 13.42
N ALA A 217 -13.82 -2.34 12.18
CA ALA A 217 -13.74 -0.90 11.91
C ALA A 217 -14.98 -0.16 12.44
N ALA A 218 -16.17 -0.73 12.20
CA ALA A 218 -17.42 -0.19 12.73
C ALA A 218 -17.44 -0.21 14.27
N ALA A 219 -16.97 -1.29 14.89
CA ALA A 219 -16.89 -1.39 16.35
C ALA A 219 -15.92 -0.35 16.94
N VAL A 220 -14.75 -0.13 16.33
CA VAL A 220 -13.82 0.93 16.72
C VAL A 220 -14.46 2.31 16.58
N ALA A 221 -15.19 2.56 15.50
CA ALA A 221 -15.86 3.84 15.28
C ALA A 221 -17.01 4.12 16.26
N VAL A 222 -17.76 3.08 16.66
CA VAL A 222 -18.94 3.23 17.53
C VAL A 222 -18.60 3.16 19.01
N PHE A 223 -17.73 2.22 19.40
CA PHE A 223 -17.39 1.93 20.80
C PHE A 223 -16.04 2.51 21.23
N GLY A 224 -15.31 3.15 20.33
CA GLY A 224 -14.05 3.82 20.65
C GLY A 224 -14.27 4.90 21.70
N SER A 225 -13.43 4.90 22.74
CA SER A 225 -13.35 5.98 23.71
C SER A 225 -12.94 7.27 23.00
N HIS A 226 -13.68 8.34 23.30
CA HIS A 226 -13.37 9.71 22.94
C HIS A 226 -13.04 10.49 24.23
N ASP A 227 -12.55 11.72 24.11
CA ASP A 227 -12.19 12.60 25.24
C ASP A 227 -11.10 12.02 26.16
N ILE A 228 -10.16 11.30 25.56
CA ILE A 228 -9.01 10.67 26.24
C ILE A 228 -7.66 11.23 25.78
N ALA A 229 -7.63 12.25 24.93
CA ALA A 229 -6.37 12.83 24.46
C ALA A 229 -5.45 13.32 25.58
N PRO A 230 -5.92 13.95 26.69
CA PRO A 230 -5.04 14.34 27.79
C PRO A 230 -4.34 13.15 28.47
N GLN A 231 -5.08 12.05 28.68
CA GLN A 231 -4.56 10.82 29.30
C GLN A 231 -3.56 10.15 28.37
N LEU A 232 -3.89 10.06 27.07
CA LEU A 232 -2.97 9.53 26.07
C LEU A 232 -1.71 10.38 25.96
N CYS A 233 -1.84 11.72 25.93
CA CYS A 233 -0.70 12.63 25.91
C CYS A 233 0.25 12.41 27.08
N ALA A 234 -0.27 12.27 28.31
CA ALA A 234 0.54 11.99 29.49
C ALA A 234 1.33 10.66 29.43
N SER A 235 0.91 9.73 28.57
CA SER A 235 1.60 8.45 28.35
C SER A 235 2.68 8.50 27.25
N VAL A 236 2.75 9.60 26.49
CA VAL A 236 3.74 9.76 25.41
C VAL A 236 5.11 10.06 26.02
N PRO A 237 6.18 9.34 25.65
CA PRO A 237 7.51 9.61 26.20
C PRO A 237 8.16 10.83 25.53
N HIS A 238 8.91 11.63 26.31
CA HIS A 238 9.77 12.69 25.78
C HIS A 238 11.02 12.13 25.08
N ARG A 239 11.41 12.76 23.98
CA ARG A 239 12.69 12.55 23.26
C ARG A 239 12.81 13.56 22.14
N MET A 240 13.97 14.20 22.02
CA MET A 240 14.30 15.00 20.84
C MET A 240 14.49 14.10 19.63
N LEU A 241 13.70 14.33 18.57
CA LEU A 241 13.80 13.61 17.30
C LEU A 241 13.95 14.60 16.13
N PRO A 242 14.65 14.21 15.05
CA PRO A 242 14.60 14.93 13.79
C PRO A 242 13.16 15.08 13.29
N ASN A 243 12.78 16.29 12.91
CA ASN A 243 11.47 16.61 12.37
C ASN A 243 11.61 17.34 11.03
N PRO A 244 11.73 16.60 9.92
CA PRO A 244 11.79 17.22 8.59
C PRO A 244 10.51 17.97 8.22
N PHE A 245 9.35 17.68 8.82
CA PHE A 245 8.09 18.40 8.54
C PHE A 245 8.11 19.85 8.99
N ALA A 246 8.96 20.20 9.96
CA ALA A 246 9.13 21.59 10.39
C ALA A 246 9.88 22.43 9.34
N THR A 247 10.66 21.80 8.45
CA THR A 247 11.51 22.50 7.48
C THR A 247 11.06 22.31 6.03
N ILE A 248 10.55 21.11 5.69
CA ILE A 248 10.20 20.74 4.32
C ILE A 248 8.70 21.00 4.09
N THR A 249 8.39 22.19 3.59
CA THR A 249 7.01 22.63 3.29
C THR A 249 6.72 22.69 1.79
N SER A 250 7.76 22.57 0.96
CA SER A 250 7.70 22.65 -0.50
C SER A 250 8.91 21.96 -1.16
N PRO A 251 8.85 21.65 -2.47
CA PRO A 251 10.00 21.10 -3.20
C PRO A 251 11.27 21.97 -3.13
N SER A 252 11.15 23.29 -3.13
CA SER A 252 12.30 24.19 -2.99
C SER A 252 12.94 24.07 -1.60
N THR A 253 12.14 24.00 -0.54
CA THR A 253 12.65 23.77 0.82
C THR A 253 13.23 22.37 1.03
N LEU A 254 12.75 21.35 0.29
CA LEU A 254 13.38 20.03 0.27
C LEU A 254 14.80 20.11 -0.31
N VAL A 255 14.98 20.82 -1.43
CA VAL A 255 16.31 21.01 -2.04
C VAL A 255 17.24 21.77 -1.08
N GLY A 256 16.75 22.85 -0.47
CA GLY A 256 17.50 23.58 0.56
C GLY A 256 17.87 22.67 1.73
N TYR A 257 16.92 21.90 2.27
CA TYR A 257 17.16 20.96 3.36
C TYR A 257 18.23 19.90 3.03
N VAL A 258 18.20 19.35 1.82
CA VAL A 258 19.20 18.36 1.34
C VAL A 258 20.60 18.98 1.24
N ILE A 259 20.70 20.26 0.87
CA ILE A 259 21.97 20.98 0.74
C ILE A 259 22.50 21.43 2.11
N ASP A 260 21.63 22.00 2.95
CA ASP A 260 21.98 22.66 4.20
C ASP A 260 22.15 21.67 5.37
N GLY A 261 21.54 20.49 5.28
CA GLY A 261 21.80 19.34 6.16
C GLY A 261 21.41 19.52 7.63
N ARG A 262 20.54 20.49 7.97
CA ARG A 262 20.16 20.79 9.36
C ARG A 262 18.74 20.28 9.69
N PRO A 263 18.58 19.06 10.23
CA PRO A 263 17.30 18.63 10.77
C PRO A 263 16.91 19.50 11.96
N HIS A 264 15.76 20.19 11.85
CA HIS A 264 15.10 20.75 13.03
C HIS A 264 14.76 19.59 13.97
N HIS A 265 15.06 19.74 15.26
CA HIS A 265 14.68 18.74 16.26
C HIS A 265 13.49 19.25 17.05
N THR A 266 12.50 18.39 17.26
CA THR A 266 11.34 18.68 18.10
C THR A 266 11.26 17.62 19.19
N ASP A 267 10.76 18.00 20.37
CA ASP A 267 10.42 17.00 21.37
C ASP A 267 9.21 16.18 20.91
N TYR A 268 9.37 14.85 20.92
CA TYR A 268 8.37 13.92 20.41
C TYR A 268 7.04 14.02 21.16
N HIS A 269 7.07 14.11 22.49
CA HIS A 269 5.85 14.25 23.29
C HIS A 269 5.11 15.53 22.89
N ASP A 270 5.79 16.67 22.86
CA ASP A 270 5.15 17.95 22.53
C ASP A 270 4.56 17.94 21.12
N TRP A 271 5.29 17.37 20.16
CA TRP A 271 4.83 17.27 18.78
C TRP A 271 3.61 16.35 18.65
N VAL A 272 3.62 15.17 19.28
CA VAL A 272 2.52 14.20 19.25
C VAL A 272 1.29 14.75 19.98
N CYS A 273 1.47 15.34 21.16
CA CYS A 273 0.38 15.94 21.93
C CYS A 273 -0.29 17.11 21.21
N ARG A 274 0.47 17.89 20.42
CA ARG A 274 -0.07 18.98 19.62
C ARG A 274 -0.75 18.51 18.34
N ASN A 275 -0.12 17.59 17.60
CA ASN A 275 -0.50 17.31 16.21
C ASN A 275 -1.31 16.01 16.04
N VAL A 276 -1.22 15.07 16.99
CA VAL A 276 -1.80 13.73 16.86
C VAL A 276 -2.86 13.47 17.92
N MET A 277 -2.56 13.73 19.19
CA MET A 277 -3.47 13.43 20.30
C MET A 277 -4.87 14.07 20.16
N PRO A 278 -5.02 15.34 19.72
CA PRO A 278 -6.35 15.95 19.61
C PRO A 278 -7.31 15.19 18.69
N SER A 279 -6.76 14.46 17.71
CA SER A 279 -7.58 13.67 16.79
C SER A 279 -8.25 12.47 17.45
N TYR A 280 -7.86 12.07 18.66
CA TYR A 280 -8.50 11.01 19.44
C TYR A 280 -9.76 11.48 20.18
N ASP A 281 -9.96 12.80 20.31
CA ASP A 281 -11.21 13.37 20.83
C ASP A 281 -12.19 13.67 19.68
N HIS A 282 -11.71 13.69 18.43
CA HIS A 282 -12.57 13.95 17.27
C HIS A 282 -13.58 12.82 17.04
N GLY A 283 -14.86 13.18 17.04
CA GLY A 283 -15.90 12.35 16.46
C GLY A 283 -15.86 12.36 14.91
N ILE A 284 -16.80 11.66 14.29
CA ILE A 284 -16.91 11.58 12.82
C ILE A 284 -17.09 12.98 12.18
N VAL A 285 -17.89 13.85 12.82
CA VAL A 285 -18.15 15.21 12.30
C VAL A 285 -16.89 16.07 12.32
N ASP A 286 -16.07 15.96 13.36
CA ASP A 286 -14.82 16.72 13.46
C ASP A 286 -13.77 16.18 12.48
N ALA A 287 -13.76 14.87 12.24
CA ALA A 287 -12.94 14.28 11.19
C ALA A 287 -13.32 14.80 9.79
N LEU A 288 -14.61 14.87 9.47
CA LEU A 288 -15.11 15.48 8.22
C LEU A 288 -14.68 16.95 8.09
N ARG A 289 -14.81 17.72 9.18
CA ARG A 289 -14.41 19.13 9.22
C ARG A 289 -12.90 19.28 9.00
N SER A 290 -12.11 18.42 9.62
CA SER A 290 -10.65 18.37 9.45
C SER A 290 -10.23 18.13 7.99
N VAL A 291 -10.90 17.21 7.29
CA VAL A 291 -10.70 17.03 5.84
C VAL A 291 -11.11 18.28 5.07
N GLY A 292 -12.22 18.91 5.43
CA GLY A 292 -12.67 20.18 4.84
C GLY A 292 -11.66 21.32 4.97
N HIS A 293 -10.88 21.36 6.06
CA HIS A 293 -9.87 22.40 6.30
C HIS A 293 -8.66 22.34 5.35
N ILE A 294 -8.40 21.21 4.70
CA ILE A 294 -7.40 21.09 3.63
C ILE A 294 -7.76 21.99 2.44
N GLY A 295 -9.05 22.24 2.26
CA GLY A 295 -9.59 23.04 1.17
C GLY A 295 -9.70 22.27 -0.15
N VAL A 296 -10.60 22.76 -1.00
CA VAL A 296 -10.95 22.11 -2.28
C VAL A 296 -9.75 21.94 -3.20
N VAL A 297 -8.79 22.87 -3.18
CA VAL A 297 -7.62 22.85 -4.06
C VAL A 297 -6.68 21.70 -3.69
N GLY A 298 -6.31 21.54 -2.41
CA GLY A 298 -5.43 20.47 -1.95
C GLY A 298 -6.03 19.09 -2.16
N LEU A 299 -7.32 18.93 -1.85
CA LEU A 299 -8.06 17.69 -2.06
C LEU A 299 -8.18 17.34 -3.55
N THR A 300 -8.51 18.32 -4.41
CA THR A 300 -8.62 18.09 -5.86
C THR A 300 -7.27 17.72 -6.47
N ALA A 301 -6.19 18.41 -6.10
CA ALA A 301 -4.84 18.09 -6.57
C ALA A 301 -4.42 16.67 -6.16
N SER A 302 -4.68 16.29 -4.90
CA SER A 302 -4.42 14.93 -4.39
C SER A 302 -5.23 13.87 -5.12
N PHE A 303 -6.51 14.16 -5.37
CA PHE A 303 -7.39 13.27 -6.12
C PHE A 303 -6.88 13.05 -7.54
N VAL A 304 -6.63 14.13 -8.28
CA VAL A 304 -6.18 14.07 -9.69
C VAL A 304 -4.85 13.35 -9.79
N PHE A 305 -3.89 13.66 -8.92
CA PHE A 305 -2.58 13.02 -8.91
C PHE A 305 -2.68 11.52 -8.58
N GLY A 306 -3.47 11.15 -7.57
CA GLY A 306 -3.71 9.75 -7.23
C GLY A 306 -4.44 8.97 -8.33
N VAL A 307 -5.44 9.57 -8.99
CA VAL A 307 -6.16 8.96 -10.12
C VAL A 307 -5.22 8.77 -11.30
N ALA A 308 -4.37 9.75 -11.59
CA ALA A 308 -3.33 9.60 -12.61
C ALA A 308 -2.39 8.45 -12.29
N GLY A 309 -1.93 8.33 -11.04
CA GLY A 309 -1.12 7.21 -10.56
C GLY A 309 -1.82 5.86 -10.74
N LEU A 310 -3.09 5.75 -10.34
CA LEU A 310 -3.92 4.55 -10.52
C LEU A 310 -4.05 4.17 -12.00
N VAL A 311 -4.40 5.12 -12.86
CA VAL A 311 -4.57 4.89 -14.30
C VAL A 311 -3.26 4.46 -14.95
N VAL A 312 -2.16 5.16 -14.68
CA VAL A 312 -0.83 4.82 -15.21
C VAL A 312 -0.40 3.43 -14.75
N THR A 313 -0.69 3.07 -13.50
CA THR A 313 -0.42 1.73 -12.96
C THR A 313 -1.14 0.66 -13.74
N LEU A 314 -2.48 0.74 -13.81
CA LEU A 314 -3.31 -0.28 -14.45
C LEU A 314 -3.04 -0.37 -15.95
N TRP A 315 -2.87 0.77 -16.61
CA TRP A 315 -2.48 0.82 -18.01
C TRP A 315 -1.09 0.22 -18.24
N GLY A 316 -0.10 0.58 -17.41
CA GLY A 316 1.27 0.12 -17.54
C GLY A 316 1.39 -1.40 -17.38
N ILE A 317 0.80 -1.96 -16.32
CA ILE A 317 0.81 -3.41 -16.09
C ILE A 317 -0.02 -4.17 -17.16
N SER A 318 -1.12 -3.59 -17.66
CA SER A 318 -1.89 -4.17 -18.76
C SER A 318 -1.09 -4.18 -20.07
N ALA A 319 -0.44 -3.07 -20.43
CA ALA A 319 0.34 -2.96 -21.66
C ALA A 319 1.58 -3.86 -21.66
N VAL A 320 2.27 -3.96 -20.52
CA VAL A 320 3.43 -4.85 -20.36
C VAL A 320 3.04 -6.32 -20.32
N SER A 321 1.98 -6.68 -19.58
CA SER A 321 1.50 -8.06 -19.56
C SER A 321 0.87 -8.50 -20.89
N GLY A 322 0.36 -7.54 -21.69
CA GLY A 322 -0.37 -7.82 -22.93
C GLY A 322 -1.83 -8.20 -22.70
N VAL A 323 -2.26 -8.36 -21.45
CA VAL A 323 -3.63 -8.71 -21.08
C VAL A 323 -4.44 -7.42 -20.97
N PRO A 324 -5.56 -7.27 -21.69
CA PRO A 324 -6.35 -6.04 -21.65
C PRO A 324 -7.17 -5.96 -20.34
N LEU A 325 -7.32 -4.76 -19.77
CA LEU A 325 -8.14 -4.53 -18.57
C LEU A 325 -9.59 -4.99 -18.75
N ARG A 326 -10.13 -4.96 -19.99
CA ARG A 326 -11.49 -5.47 -20.27
C ARG A 326 -11.64 -6.95 -19.89
N ALA A 327 -10.61 -7.77 -20.12
CA ALA A 327 -10.65 -9.19 -19.78
C ALA A 327 -10.75 -9.39 -18.26
N PHE A 328 -10.13 -8.51 -17.47
CA PHE A 328 -10.24 -8.51 -16.02
C PHE A 328 -11.65 -8.12 -15.55
N VAL A 329 -12.26 -7.11 -16.18
CA VAL A 329 -13.64 -6.71 -15.89
C VAL A 329 -14.65 -7.80 -16.31
N GLU A 330 -14.46 -8.40 -17.49
CA GLU A 330 -15.26 -9.52 -17.99
C GLU A 330 -15.15 -10.75 -17.06
N ALA A 331 -13.99 -10.98 -16.43
CA ALA A 331 -13.80 -12.05 -15.46
C ALA A 331 -14.65 -11.89 -14.19
N LEU A 332 -15.19 -10.70 -13.90
CA LEU A 332 -16.17 -10.51 -12.83
C LEU A 332 -17.51 -11.18 -13.17
N GLY A 333 -17.80 -11.47 -14.44
CA GLY A 333 -18.92 -12.30 -14.87
C GLY A 333 -20.29 -11.79 -14.40
N GLY A 334 -20.54 -10.48 -14.54
CA GLY A 334 -21.79 -9.85 -14.09
C GLY A 334 -21.85 -9.55 -12.59
N ARG A 335 -20.80 -9.84 -11.82
CA ARG A 335 -20.73 -9.58 -10.36
C ARG A 335 -20.07 -8.24 -10.04
N THR A 336 -20.26 -7.26 -10.91
CA THR A 336 -19.73 -5.90 -10.73
C THR A 336 -20.27 -5.23 -9.48
N THR A 337 -21.48 -5.58 -9.04
CA THR A 337 -22.07 -5.10 -7.77
C THR A 337 -21.22 -5.42 -6.56
N TRP A 338 -20.56 -6.58 -6.52
CA TRP A 338 -19.62 -6.93 -5.44
C TRP A 338 -18.38 -6.05 -5.48
N GLY A 339 -17.81 -5.81 -6.67
CA GLY A 339 -16.68 -4.90 -6.84
C GLY A 339 -17.04 -3.47 -6.42
N LEU A 340 -18.23 -2.99 -6.79
CA LEU A 340 -18.74 -1.69 -6.37
C LEU A 340 -18.96 -1.63 -4.85
N ALA A 341 -19.52 -2.68 -4.24
CA ALA A 341 -19.66 -2.73 -2.78
C ALA A 341 -18.30 -2.67 -2.07
N GLY A 342 -17.30 -3.43 -2.55
CA GLY A 342 -15.93 -3.35 -2.05
C GLY A 342 -15.30 -1.97 -2.22
N LEU A 343 -15.54 -1.31 -3.36
CA LEU A 343 -15.09 0.06 -3.60
C LEU A 343 -15.78 1.07 -2.66
N MET A 344 -17.08 0.92 -2.40
CA MET A 344 -17.82 1.82 -1.50
C MET A 344 -17.31 1.77 -0.05
N LEU A 345 -16.71 0.66 0.37
CA LEU A 345 -16.12 0.54 1.71
C LEU A 345 -14.92 1.45 1.93
N ILE A 346 -14.27 1.97 0.88
CA ILE A 346 -13.18 2.95 1.04
C ILE A 346 -13.70 4.39 1.26
N VAL A 347 -14.96 4.68 0.93
CA VAL A 347 -15.53 6.03 1.01
C VAL A 347 -15.40 6.64 2.42
N PRO A 348 -15.70 5.93 3.53
CA PRO A 348 -15.48 6.46 4.87
C PRO A 348 -14.04 6.91 5.14
N VAL A 349 -13.05 6.26 4.51
CA VAL A 349 -11.63 6.60 4.65
C VAL A 349 -11.30 7.92 3.93
N PHE A 350 -11.88 8.16 2.76
CA PHE A 350 -11.74 9.45 2.06
C PHE A 350 -12.43 10.59 2.81
N LEU A 351 -13.57 10.30 3.42
CA LEU A 351 -14.36 11.29 4.16
C LEU A 351 -13.67 11.70 5.46
N THR A 352 -12.98 10.78 6.13
CA THR A 352 -12.39 11.04 7.45
C THR A 352 -10.87 11.23 7.43
N GLY A 353 -10.20 11.05 6.28
CA GLY A 353 -8.75 11.20 6.14
C GLY A 353 -8.34 12.04 4.92
N TYR A 354 -7.35 12.91 5.11
CA TYR A 354 -6.87 13.85 4.08
C TYR A 354 -5.80 13.29 3.12
N ASP A 355 -5.29 12.09 3.35
CA ASP A 355 -4.24 11.45 2.52
C ASP A 355 -4.79 10.85 1.21
N TRP A 356 -5.48 11.65 0.39
CA TRP A 356 -6.22 11.14 -0.77
C TRP A 356 -5.31 10.49 -1.85
N THR A 357 -4.09 10.99 -2.05
CA THR A 357 -3.12 10.35 -2.96
C THR A 357 -2.76 8.95 -2.46
N ARG A 358 -2.55 8.79 -1.14
CA ARG A 358 -2.29 7.49 -0.52
C ARG A 358 -3.47 6.55 -0.70
N TRP A 359 -4.70 7.00 -0.46
CA TRP A 359 -5.90 6.16 -0.63
C TRP A 359 -6.05 5.65 -2.07
N LEU A 360 -5.77 6.50 -3.05
CA LEU A 360 -5.74 6.10 -4.46
C LEU A 360 -4.57 5.16 -4.80
N THR A 361 -3.44 5.31 -4.11
CA THR A 361 -2.31 4.37 -4.21
C THR A 361 -2.66 2.99 -3.63
N ILE A 362 -3.42 2.93 -2.53
CA ILE A 362 -3.96 1.67 -1.99
C ILE A 362 -4.97 1.06 -2.96
N LEU A 363 -5.85 1.84 -3.58
CA LEU A 363 -6.73 1.33 -4.65
C LEU A 363 -5.93 0.77 -5.84
N ALA A 364 -4.82 1.42 -6.19
CA ALA A 364 -3.91 0.92 -7.22
C ALA A 364 -3.27 -0.40 -6.81
N PHE A 365 -2.92 -0.56 -5.53
CA PHE A 365 -2.45 -1.81 -4.95
C PHE A 365 -3.51 -2.92 -5.04
N ASP A 366 -4.71 -2.66 -4.51
CA ASP A 366 -5.84 -3.60 -4.46
C ASP A 366 -6.16 -4.19 -5.83
N VAL A 367 -6.30 -3.34 -6.85
CA VAL A 367 -6.59 -3.78 -8.22
C VAL A 367 -5.33 -4.32 -8.88
N GLY A 368 -4.18 -3.66 -8.70
CA GLY A 368 -2.94 -3.94 -9.40
C GLY A 368 -2.37 -5.32 -9.10
N ILE A 369 -2.31 -5.73 -7.83
CA ILE A 369 -1.75 -7.06 -7.49
C ILE A 369 -2.66 -8.19 -7.97
N VAL A 370 -3.98 -8.00 -7.86
CA VAL A 370 -4.97 -9.00 -8.33
C VAL A 370 -4.90 -9.10 -9.84
N PHE A 371 -4.79 -7.97 -10.55
CA PHE A 371 -4.60 -7.94 -12.00
C PHE A 371 -3.29 -8.62 -12.43
N LEU A 372 -2.17 -8.36 -11.76
CA LEU A 372 -0.89 -9.02 -12.07
C LEU A 372 -0.98 -10.54 -11.94
N LEU A 373 -1.59 -11.03 -10.86
CA LEU A 373 -1.80 -12.46 -10.62
C LEU A 373 -2.81 -13.09 -11.59
N PHE A 374 -3.85 -12.34 -11.96
CA PHE A 374 -4.80 -12.72 -13.00
C PHE A 374 -4.07 -12.85 -14.34
N ALA A 375 -3.38 -11.80 -14.79
CA ALA A 375 -2.66 -11.76 -16.06
C ALA A 375 -1.60 -12.87 -16.18
N ALA A 376 -1.00 -13.29 -15.06
CA ALA A 376 -0.07 -14.43 -15.02
C ALA A 376 -0.70 -15.78 -15.41
N GLY A 377 -2.02 -15.90 -15.43
CA GLY A 377 -2.76 -17.08 -15.90
C GLY A 377 -3.13 -17.05 -17.39
N TRP A 378 -2.96 -15.93 -18.07
CA TRP A 378 -3.46 -15.72 -19.44
C TRP A 378 -2.39 -15.99 -20.50
N PRO A 379 -2.78 -16.47 -21.71
CA PRO A 379 -1.84 -16.82 -22.77
C PRO A 379 -1.07 -15.61 -23.33
N GLU A 380 -1.63 -14.40 -23.28
CA GLU A 380 -1.00 -13.18 -23.79
C GLU A 380 0.32 -12.86 -23.08
N ILE A 381 0.44 -13.20 -21.80
CA ILE A 381 1.67 -12.98 -21.02
C ILE A 381 2.81 -13.90 -21.47
N GLU A 382 2.53 -14.99 -22.18
CA GLU A 382 3.53 -15.91 -22.70
C GLU A 382 4.10 -15.45 -24.06
N GLN A 383 3.41 -14.51 -24.73
CA GLN A 383 3.82 -14.02 -26.04
C GLN A 383 5.07 -13.12 -25.94
N GLN A 384 5.94 -13.20 -26.95
CA GLN A 384 7.11 -12.33 -27.03
C GLN A 384 6.70 -10.85 -27.12
N PRO A 385 7.35 -9.95 -26.36
CA PRO A 385 7.05 -8.53 -26.42
C PRO A 385 7.54 -7.94 -27.76
N GLY A 386 6.68 -7.15 -28.40
CA GLY A 386 7.05 -6.38 -29.58
C GLY A 386 7.99 -5.21 -29.23
N ARG A 387 8.64 -4.61 -30.24
CA ARG A 387 9.54 -3.45 -30.05
C ARG A 387 8.84 -2.26 -29.36
N LYS A 388 7.56 -2.03 -29.66
CA LYS A 388 6.75 -0.98 -29.03
C LYS A 388 6.60 -1.23 -27.52
N THR A 389 6.32 -2.47 -27.12
CA THR A 389 6.18 -2.87 -25.70
C THR A 389 7.49 -2.73 -24.94
N LEU A 390 8.63 -3.08 -25.55
CA LEU A 390 9.95 -2.91 -24.93
C LEU A 390 10.28 -1.43 -24.69
N ARG A 391 10.01 -0.56 -25.67
CA ARG A 391 10.19 0.89 -25.52
C ARG A 391 9.28 1.47 -24.44
N LEU A 392 8.01 1.03 -24.42
CA LEU A 392 7.06 1.43 -23.40
C LEU A 392 7.52 0.99 -22.01
N PHE A 393 8.00 -0.24 -21.86
CA PHE A 393 8.53 -0.73 -20.59
C PHE A 393 9.73 0.09 -20.13
N ALA A 394 10.69 0.38 -21.01
CA ALA A 394 11.81 1.26 -20.67
C ALA A 394 11.34 2.66 -20.24
N PHE A 395 10.37 3.23 -20.96
CA PHE A 395 9.75 4.51 -20.60
C PHE A 395 9.08 4.46 -19.21
N LEU A 396 8.27 3.43 -18.94
CA LEU A 396 7.60 3.25 -17.66
C LEU A 396 8.61 3.11 -16.52
N VAL A 397 9.67 2.30 -16.70
CA VAL A 397 10.74 2.14 -15.72
C VAL A 397 11.39 3.48 -15.40
N ILE A 398 11.77 4.25 -16.42
CA ILE A 398 12.42 5.56 -16.23
C ILE A 398 11.46 6.54 -15.55
N ALA A 399 10.24 6.68 -16.06
CA ALA A 399 9.26 7.63 -15.55
C ALA A 399 8.88 7.35 -14.08
N LEU A 400 8.63 6.08 -13.73
CA LEU A 400 8.28 5.68 -12.36
C LEU A 400 9.47 5.73 -11.40
N ALA A 401 10.70 5.52 -11.90
CA ALA A 401 11.91 5.67 -11.09
C ALA A 401 12.22 7.15 -10.76
N LEU A 402 11.87 8.07 -11.66
CA LEU A 402 12.08 9.52 -11.50
C LEU A 402 10.97 10.21 -10.72
N ILE A 403 9.73 9.71 -10.80
CA ILE A 403 8.55 10.29 -10.15
C ILE A 403 7.98 9.25 -9.17
N PRO A 404 8.50 9.17 -7.93
CA PRO A 404 8.04 8.20 -6.95
C PRO A 404 6.67 8.62 -6.37
N ILE A 405 5.60 8.36 -7.12
CA ILE A 405 4.21 8.73 -6.76
C ILE A 405 3.85 8.27 -5.34
N GLY A 406 4.28 7.06 -4.96
CA GLY A 406 4.04 6.48 -3.63
C GLY A 406 4.68 7.22 -2.46
N ALA A 407 5.61 8.15 -2.71
CA ALA A 407 6.21 8.99 -1.67
C ALA A 407 5.36 10.23 -1.34
N VAL A 408 4.32 10.54 -2.13
CA VAL A 408 3.47 11.72 -1.95
C VAL A 408 2.17 11.32 -1.23
N PRO A 409 2.00 11.63 0.07
CA PRO A 409 0.79 11.24 0.81
C PRO A 409 -0.46 12.05 0.37
N GLY A 410 -0.26 13.32 -0.03
CA GLY A 410 -1.30 14.27 -0.43
C GLY A 410 -0.73 15.68 -0.60
N PHE A 411 -1.55 16.61 -1.07
CA PHE A 411 -1.24 18.04 -1.23
C PHE A 411 -2.08 18.88 -0.27
N GLY A 412 -1.49 19.92 0.32
CA GLY A 412 -2.19 20.85 1.19
C GLY A 412 -2.42 20.35 2.62
N GLY A 413 -1.69 19.32 3.07
CA GLY A 413 -1.74 18.85 4.46
C GLY A 413 -1.40 19.97 5.46
N PRO A 414 -1.93 19.89 6.70
CA PRO A 414 -1.66 20.90 7.73
C PRO A 414 -0.16 20.96 8.03
N LEU A 415 0.36 22.17 8.23
CA LEU A 415 1.74 22.38 8.66
C LEU A 415 1.91 21.83 10.08
N MET A 416 2.66 20.73 10.22
CA MET A 416 2.91 20.08 11.50
C MET A 416 4.16 20.67 12.18
N THR A 417 4.09 21.96 12.51
CA THR A 417 5.17 22.76 13.14
C THR A 417 5.22 22.66 14.66
#